data_AF-A0A1Y1MN08-F1
#
_entry.id   AF-A0A1Y1MN08-F1
#
_cell.length_a   1.000
_cell.length_b   1.000
_cell.length_c   1.000
_cell.angle_alpha   90.00
_cell.angle_beta   90.00
_cell.angle_gamma   90.00
#
_symmetry.space_group_name_H-M   'P 1'
#
loop_
_entity.id
_entity.type
_entity.pdbx_description
1 polymer ?
#
loop_
_entity_poly.entity_id
_entity_poly.type
_entity_poly.pdbx_seq_one_letter_code
_entity_poly.pdbx_strand_id
1 'polypeptide(L)'
;PSPAALKASKTIPSGQRNQATAATATSSAPRVRAVPSPAFNAADQSHVQPLANQPKNDMDESFIGKTGGEIFHEMMLRQGVKHIFGYPGGAILPVFDAIYNSKHFDFILPRHEQGAGHMAEGYARASGKPGVVLVTSGPGATNAITPLQDALSDGTPLVVFCGQVPTTAIGSDAFQEADVVGISRACTKWNVMVKNVAELPRRINEAFEIATSGRPGPVLVDLPKDVTAGILRKAIPTETALP
;
A
#
# COMPACT_ATOMS: atom_id res chain seq x y z
N PRO A 1 -49.75 -42.71 1.38
CA PRO A 1 -50.66 -42.28 0.29
C PRO A 1 -49.96 -41.31 -0.67
N SER A 2 -49.43 -41.86 -1.76
CA SER A 2 -48.92 -41.16 -2.95
C SER A 2 -50.03 -41.20 -4.05
N PRO A 3 -49.81 -40.87 -5.34
CA PRO A 3 -49.96 -39.56 -6.00
C PRO A 3 -50.84 -39.63 -7.29
N ALA A 4 -50.97 -38.54 -8.08
CA ALA A 4 -51.23 -38.51 -9.54
C ALA A 4 -51.08 -37.04 -10.06
N ALA A 5 -50.26 -36.60 -11.04
CA ALA A 5 -49.93 -37.03 -12.43
C ALA A 5 -51.13 -36.83 -13.40
N LEU A 6 -51.09 -36.21 -14.60
CA LEU A 6 -50.11 -36.15 -15.71
C LEU A 6 -50.38 -35.01 -16.75
N LYS A 7 -49.29 -34.51 -17.39
CA LYS A 7 -48.92 -34.21 -18.83
C LYS A 7 -50.00 -33.74 -19.86
N ALA A 8 -49.74 -33.10 -21.03
CA ALA A 8 -48.63 -33.04 -22.03
C ALA A 8 -48.92 -31.87 -23.04
N SER A 9 -47.97 -31.07 -23.57
CA SER A 9 -47.04 -31.24 -24.74
C SER A 9 -47.54 -30.83 -26.15
N LYS A 10 -46.67 -30.09 -26.88
CA LYS A 10 -46.34 -30.10 -28.35
C LYS A 10 -46.44 -28.73 -29.07
N THR A 11 -45.33 -28.04 -29.38
CA THR A 11 -44.33 -28.10 -30.50
C THR A 11 -44.62 -27.23 -31.75
N ILE A 12 -43.56 -26.50 -32.15
CA ILE A 12 -43.35 -25.60 -33.31
C ILE A 12 -43.32 -26.40 -34.64
N PRO A 13 -43.48 -25.75 -35.81
CA PRO A 13 -42.33 -25.76 -36.75
C PRO A 13 -42.08 -24.47 -37.55
N SER A 14 -40.86 -24.45 -38.09
CA SER A 14 -40.13 -23.44 -38.86
C SER A 14 -40.35 -23.46 -40.39
N GLY A 15 -40.17 -22.31 -41.06
CA GLY A 15 -39.31 -22.22 -42.26
C GLY A 15 -39.92 -21.93 -43.65
N GLN A 16 -39.16 -21.11 -44.43
CA GLN A 16 -39.10 -20.91 -45.90
C GLN A 16 -40.19 -20.04 -46.59
N ARG A 17 -39.96 -19.32 -47.71
CA ARG A 17 -38.84 -18.60 -48.38
C ARG A 17 -39.43 -17.97 -49.68
N ASN A 18 -38.90 -16.80 -50.10
CA ASN A 18 -38.68 -16.31 -51.48
C ASN A 18 -39.76 -15.60 -52.36
N GLN A 19 -39.17 -14.68 -53.16
CA GLN A 19 -39.53 -14.06 -54.47
C GLN A 19 -40.25 -12.69 -54.37
N ALA A 20 -39.63 -11.52 -54.57
CA ALA A 20 -38.85 -10.93 -55.68
C ALA A 20 -39.68 -10.52 -56.92
N THR A 21 -39.74 -9.22 -57.23
CA THR A 21 -39.60 -8.63 -58.58
C THR A 21 -39.51 -7.09 -58.52
N ALA A 22 -38.62 -6.53 -59.34
CA ALA A 22 -38.26 -5.11 -59.45
C ALA A 22 -39.06 -4.38 -60.53
N ALA A 23 -39.12 -3.04 -60.44
CA ALA A 23 -39.42 -2.16 -61.58
C ALA A 23 -38.51 -0.90 -61.54
N THR A 24 -37.59 -0.83 -62.50
CA THR A 24 -36.89 0.33 -63.08
C THR A 24 -37.87 1.21 -63.89
N ALA A 25 -37.69 2.50 -64.22
CA ALA A 25 -36.80 3.61 -63.87
C ALA A 25 -37.34 4.85 -64.63
N THR A 26 -37.15 6.07 -64.13
CA THR A 26 -36.96 7.27 -64.97
C THR A 26 -36.06 8.28 -64.27
N SER A 27 -35.12 8.82 -65.05
CA SER A 27 -34.02 9.69 -64.66
C SER A 27 -34.46 11.15 -64.46
N SER A 28 -33.91 11.81 -63.44
CA SER A 28 -33.92 13.28 -63.34
C SER A 28 -32.52 13.78 -62.99
N ALA A 29 -32.12 14.89 -63.62
CA ALA A 29 -30.75 15.43 -63.72
C ALA A 29 -30.06 15.71 -62.35
N PRO A 30 -28.71 15.72 -62.31
CA PRO A 30 -27.97 15.88 -61.05
C PRO A 30 -28.14 17.30 -60.48
N ARG A 31 -28.77 17.41 -59.31
CA ARG A 31 -28.76 18.64 -58.50
C ARG A 31 -27.38 18.79 -57.86
N VAL A 32 -26.62 19.80 -58.30
CA VAL A 32 -25.39 20.23 -57.65
C VAL A 32 -25.74 20.70 -56.23
N ARG A 33 -25.16 20.06 -55.22
CA ARG A 33 -25.39 20.39 -53.80
C ARG A 33 -24.62 21.68 -53.49
N ALA A 34 -25.29 22.71 -52.99
CA ALA A 34 -24.65 23.96 -52.59
C ALA A 34 -23.66 23.70 -51.45
N VAL A 35 -22.44 24.25 -51.56
CA VAL A 35 -21.44 24.20 -50.50
C VAL A 35 -21.86 25.16 -49.38
N PRO A 36 -21.86 24.76 -48.10
CA PRO A 36 -22.20 25.66 -46.99
C PRO A 36 -21.22 26.84 -46.91
N SER A 37 -21.67 27.97 -46.34
CA SER A 37 -20.85 29.17 -46.22
C SER A 37 -19.59 28.91 -45.36
N PRO A 38 -18.42 29.51 -45.70
CA PRO A 38 -17.17 29.31 -44.96
C PRO A 38 -17.23 29.76 -43.48
N ALA A 39 -18.26 30.52 -43.11
CA ALA A 39 -18.44 31.04 -41.75
C ALA A 39 -18.73 29.96 -40.70
N PHE A 40 -19.17 28.76 -41.12
CA PHE A 40 -19.39 27.63 -40.20
C PHE A 40 -18.12 26.80 -39.91
N ASN A 41 -17.03 27.05 -40.63
CA ASN A 41 -15.73 26.41 -40.42
C ASN A 41 -14.69 27.40 -39.85
N ALA A 42 -15.12 28.35 -39.02
CA ALA A 42 -14.18 29.05 -38.15
C ALA A 42 -13.73 28.05 -37.08
N ALA A 43 -12.47 27.61 -37.14
CA ALA A 43 -11.87 26.85 -36.07
C ALA A 43 -11.76 27.77 -34.84
N ASP A 44 -12.73 27.66 -33.94
CA ASP A 44 -12.58 28.18 -32.59
C ASP A 44 -11.50 27.33 -31.89
N GLN A 45 -10.25 27.77 -31.97
CA GLN A 45 -9.11 27.19 -31.26
C GLN A 45 -9.13 27.57 -29.77
N SER A 46 -10.29 27.46 -29.14
CA SER A 46 -10.42 27.47 -27.68
C SER A 46 -10.96 26.13 -27.20
N HIS A 47 -10.43 25.03 -27.74
CA HIS A 47 -10.60 23.71 -27.15
C HIS A 47 -9.78 23.63 -25.86
N VAL A 48 -10.25 24.29 -24.81
CA VAL A 48 -9.79 24.02 -23.45
C VAL A 48 -10.18 22.58 -23.16
N GLN A 49 -9.22 21.66 -23.19
CA GLN A 49 -9.42 20.30 -22.71
C GLN A 49 -9.34 20.35 -21.17
N PRO A 50 -10.46 20.26 -20.44
CA PRO A 50 -10.45 20.34 -18.98
C PRO A 50 -9.71 19.16 -18.32
N LEU A 51 -9.33 18.13 -19.10
CA LEU A 51 -8.59 16.94 -18.66
C LEU A 51 -7.09 16.96 -19.00
N ALA A 52 -6.58 18.00 -19.68
CA ALA A 52 -5.17 18.03 -20.09
C ALA A 52 -4.19 18.19 -18.91
N ASN A 53 -4.67 18.60 -17.74
CA ASN A 53 -3.89 18.88 -16.54
C ASN A 53 -4.21 17.94 -15.37
N GLN A 54 -4.54 16.67 -15.62
CA GLN A 54 -4.38 15.67 -14.56
C GLN A 54 -2.87 15.46 -14.35
N PRO A 55 -2.32 15.70 -13.15
CA PRO A 55 -0.96 15.26 -12.87
C PRO A 55 -0.91 13.77 -13.18
N LYS A 56 -0.02 13.36 -14.08
CA LYS A 56 0.29 11.95 -14.24
C LYS A 56 0.88 11.53 -12.91
N ASN A 57 0.12 10.82 -12.09
CA ASN A 57 0.68 10.16 -10.92
C ASN A 57 1.71 9.18 -11.45
N ASP A 58 2.99 9.55 -11.33
CA ASP A 58 4.07 8.66 -11.72
C ASP A 58 3.97 7.40 -10.85
N MET A 59 3.92 6.24 -11.51
CA MET A 59 3.77 4.95 -10.85
C MET A 59 5.15 4.28 -10.75
N ASP A 60 5.53 3.87 -9.54
CA ASP A 60 6.75 3.11 -9.28
C ASP A 60 6.50 1.61 -9.52
N GLU A 61 7.20 1.06 -10.50
CA GLU A 61 7.18 -0.37 -10.85
C GLU A 61 8.35 -1.16 -10.22
N SER A 62 9.31 -0.49 -9.58
CA SER A 62 10.55 -1.10 -9.07
C SER A 62 10.32 -2.14 -7.96
N PHE A 63 9.14 -2.09 -7.31
CA PHE A 63 8.76 -3.02 -6.26
C PHE A 63 7.97 -4.24 -6.75
N ILE A 64 7.56 -4.29 -8.03
CA ILE A 64 6.76 -5.41 -8.55
C ILE A 64 7.56 -6.72 -8.46
N GLY A 65 6.91 -7.76 -7.94
CA GLY A 65 7.51 -9.09 -7.76
C GLY A 65 8.25 -9.26 -6.43
N LYS A 66 8.45 -8.19 -5.65
CA LYS A 66 9.04 -8.27 -4.31
C LYS A 66 8.01 -8.61 -3.24
N THR A 67 8.45 -9.35 -2.24
CA THR A 67 7.72 -9.53 -0.96
C THR A 67 7.72 -8.23 -0.16
N GLY A 68 6.80 -8.09 0.79
CA GLY A 68 6.81 -6.96 1.73
C GLY A 68 8.10 -6.85 2.54
N GLY A 69 8.74 -7.97 2.89
CA GLY A 69 10.06 -7.98 3.53
C GLY A 69 11.17 -7.39 2.64
N GLU A 70 11.22 -7.77 1.36
CA GLU A 70 12.19 -7.21 0.40
C GLU A 70 11.92 -5.73 0.09
N ILE A 71 10.64 -5.33 0.07
CA ILE A 71 10.24 -3.93 -0.04
C ILE A 71 10.73 -3.17 1.20
N PHE A 72 10.53 -3.71 2.41
CA PHE A 72 11.04 -3.10 3.63
C PHE A 72 12.56 -2.88 3.57
N HIS A 73 13.30 -3.91 3.15
CA HIS A 73 14.76 -3.83 2.96
C HIS A 73 15.15 -2.67 2.03
N GLU A 74 14.58 -2.63 0.82
CA GLU A 74 14.82 -1.57 -0.16
C GLU A 74 14.45 -0.17 0.39
N MET A 75 13.36 -0.06 1.14
CA MET A 75 12.97 1.20 1.76
C MET A 75 13.94 1.67 2.83
N MET A 76 14.55 0.76 3.61
CA MET A 76 15.62 1.14 4.55
C MET A 76 16.83 1.72 3.81
N LEU A 77 17.17 1.18 2.63
CA LEU A 77 18.24 1.72 1.78
C LEU A 77 17.88 3.12 1.28
N ARG A 78 16.66 3.30 0.75
CA ARG A 78 16.17 4.60 0.24
C ARG A 78 16.11 5.67 1.33
N GLN A 79 15.79 5.29 2.56
CA GLN A 79 15.80 6.17 3.73
C GLN A 79 17.20 6.39 4.33
N GLY A 80 18.25 5.80 3.73
CA GLY A 80 19.64 5.99 4.15
C GLY A 80 19.97 5.36 5.52
N VAL A 81 19.19 4.36 5.94
CA VAL A 81 19.39 3.64 7.21
C VAL A 81 20.69 2.86 7.17
N LYS A 82 21.45 2.92 8.28
CA LYS A 82 22.74 2.23 8.45
C LYS A 82 22.78 1.27 9.62
N HIS A 83 21.90 1.44 10.60
CA HIS A 83 21.84 0.60 11.79
C HIS A 83 20.37 0.31 12.10
N ILE A 84 20.06 -0.95 12.35
CA ILE A 84 18.75 -1.40 12.83
C ILE A 84 18.96 -2.11 14.16
N PHE A 85 18.21 -1.71 15.18
CA PHE A 85 18.25 -2.30 16.50
C PHE A 85 17.01 -3.18 16.67
N GLY A 86 17.15 -4.45 17.00
CA GLY A 86 15.97 -5.30 16.95
C GLY A 86 16.10 -6.69 17.53
N TYR A 87 14.96 -7.34 17.68
CA TYR A 87 14.86 -8.70 18.21
C TYR A 87 13.90 -9.53 17.36
N PRO A 88 14.30 -10.74 16.90
CA PRO A 88 13.48 -11.56 16.00
C PRO A 88 12.27 -12.19 16.69
N GLY A 89 11.27 -12.57 15.90
CA GLY A 89 10.15 -13.38 16.38
C GLY A 89 9.15 -13.75 15.28
N GLY A 90 8.23 -14.67 15.56
CA GLY A 90 7.42 -15.40 14.58
C GLY A 90 6.57 -14.55 13.63
N ALA A 91 6.09 -13.39 14.10
CA ALA A 91 5.26 -12.46 13.34
C ALA A 91 6.06 -11.57 12.38
N ILE A 92 7.35 -11.36 12.63
CA ILE A 92 8.23 -10.46 11.85
C ILE A 92 9.25 -11.23 11.00
N LEU A 93 9.19 -12.57 11.00
CA LEU A 93 10.11 -13.43 10.24
C LEU A 93 10.24 -13.07 8.75
N PRO A 94 9.17 -12.76 7.99
CA PRO A 94 9.34 -12.41 6.58
C PRO A 94 10.25 -11.20 6.33
N VAL A 95 10.27 -10.25 7.28
CA VAL A 95 11.18 -9.10 7.23
C VAL A 95 12.59 -9.50 7.64
N PHE A 96 12.75 -10.30 8.71
CA PHE A 96 14.05 -10.80 9.14
C PHE A 96 14.75 -11.63 8.07
N ASP A 97 14.00 -12.47 7.35
CA ASP A 97 14.52 -13.28 6.24
C ASP A 97 15.03 -12.39 5.10
N ALA A 98 14.31 -11.31 4.78
CA ALA A 98 14.69 -10.38 3.71
C ALA A 98 15.92 -9.52 4.05
N ILE A 99 16.15 -9.23 5.34
CA ILE A 99 17.33 -8.48 5.78
C ILE A 99 18.50 -9.38 6.17
N TYR A 100 18.32 -10.69 6.18
CA TYR A 100 19.35 -11.66 6.56
C TYR A 100 20.59 -11.50 5.66
N ASN A 101 21.76 -11.32 6.30
CA ASN A 101 23.04 -11.05 5.61
C ASN A 101 23.03 -9.83 4.66
N SER A 102 22.11 -8.88 4.86
CA SER A 102 22.17 -7.58 4.19
C SER A 102 23.52 -6.91 4.44
N LYS A 103 24.17 -6.41 3.39
CA LYS A 103 25.44 -5.67 3.48
C LYS A 103 25.24 -4.14 3.59
N HIS A 104 23.99 -3.68 3.62
CA HIS A 104 23.67 -2.26 3.48
C HIS A 104 23.52 -1.53 4.82
N PHE A 105 23.22 -2.27 5.88
CA PHE A 105 23.05 -1.78 7.25
C PHE A 105 23.44 -2.87 8.23
N ASP A 106 23.91 -2.46 9.41
CA ASP A 106 24.25 -3.37 10.50
C ASP A 106 23.01 -3.66 11.34
N PHE A 107 22.86 -4.91 11.74
CA PHE A 107 21.81 -5.33 12.66
C PHE A 107 22.37 -5.53 14.06
N ILE A 108 21.87 -4.79 15.04
CA ILE A 108 22.30 -4.83 16.43
C ILE A 108 21.25 -5.59 17.22
N LEU A 109 21.61 -6.77 17.72
CA LEU A 109 20.75 -7.64 18.51
C LEU A 109 20.96 -7.40 20.02
N PRO A 110 19.99 -6.79 20.74
CA PRO A 110 20.03 -6.69 22.19
C PRO A 110 19.65 -8.01 22.87
N ARG A 111 19.58 -7.97 24.21
CA ARG A 111 18.99 -9.05 25.02
C ARG A 111 17.52 -8.81 25.39
N HIS A 112 17.00 -7.61 25.13
CA HIS A 112 15.62 -7.21 25.41
C HIS A 112 15.21 -6.07 24.46
N GLU A 113 13.95 -6.02 24.02
CA GLU A 113 13.45 -5.01 23.06
C GLU A 113 13.46 -3.60 23.64
N GLN A 114 13.27 -3.45 24.95
CA GLN A 114 13.51 -2.16 25.63
C GLN A 114 14.94 -1.65 25.37
N GLY A 115 15.93 -2.55 25.39
CA GLY A 115 17.30 -2.22 25.04
C GLY A 115 17.44 -1.82 23.58
N ALA A 116 16.70 -2.45 22.65
CA ALA A 116 16.67 -2.04 21.24
C ALA A 116 16.20 -0.58 21.10
N GLY A 117 15.10 -0.23 21.77
CA GLY A 117 14.56 1.12 21.79
C GLY A 117 15.57 2.14 22.32
N HIS A 118 16.09 1.94 23.53
CA HIS A 118 17.03 2.90 24.13
C HIS A 118 18.39 2.98 23.38
N MET A 119 18.86 1.89 22.77
CA MET A 119 20.03 1.95 21.88
C MET A 119 19.76 2.81 20.64
N ALA A 120 18.58 2.63 20.02
CA ALA A 120 18.18 3.42 18.87
C ALA A 120 18.00 4.91 19.22
N GLU A 121 17.52 5.23 20.43
CA GLU A 121 17.47 6.61 20.93
C GLU A 121 18.86 7.22 21.11
N GLY A 122 19.78 6.49 21.75
CA GLY A 122 21.17 6.91 21.90
C GLY A 122 21.84 7.15 20.53
N TYR A 123 21.62 6.24 19.58
CA TYR A 123 22.07 6.38 18.20
C TYR A 123 21.48 7.64 17.54
N ALA A 124 20.18 7.88 17.71
CA ALA A 124 19.52 9.01 17.08
C ALA A 124 20.05 10.35 17.59
N ARG A 125 20.24 10.47 18.91
CA ARG A 125 20.79 11.66 19.55
C ARG A 125 22.26 11.91 19.18
N ALA A 126 23.06 10.86 19.02
CA ALA A 126 24.47 10.99 18.67
C ALA A 126 24.70 11.28 17.17
N SER A 127 23.87 10.71 16.30
CA SER A 127 24.05 10.79 14.84
C SER A 127 23.23 11.89 14.16
N GLY A 128 22.18 12.39 14.82
CA GLY A 128 21.18 13.28 14.22
C GLY A 128 20.27 12.59 13.18
N LYS A 129 20.31 11.26 13.08
CA LYS A 129 19.47 10.46 12.16
C LYS A 129 18.39 9.70 12.94
N PRO A 130 17.26 9.33 12.33
CA PRO A 130 16.26 8.50 13.00
C PRO A 130 16.83 7.17 13.49
N GLY A 131 16.52 6.81 14.74
CA GLY A 131 16.78 5.47 15.27
C GLY A 131 15.74 4.51 14.72
N VAL A 132 16.16 3.37 14.18
CA VAL A 132 15.25 2.36 13.61
C VAL A 132 15.21 1.13 14.51
N VAL A 133 14.01 0.77 14.97
CA VAL A 133 13.77 -0.40 15.81
C VAL A 133 12.97 -1.44 15.03
N LEU A 134 13.36 -2.71 15.08
CA LEU A 134 12.64 -3.83 14.45
C LEU A 134 12.38 -4.95 15.46
N VAL A 135 11.11 -5.14 15.85
CA VAL A 135 10.71 -6.12 16.88
C VAL A 135 9.54 -6.99 16.40
N THR A 136 9.27 -8.08 17.11
CA THR A 136 8.12 -8.95 16.81
C THR A 136 6.80 -8.40 17.40
N SER A 137 5.71 -9.15 17.21
CA SER A 137 4.38 -8.80 17.74
C SER A 137 4.28 -8.99 19.25
N GLY A 138 3.12 -8.65 19.81
CA GLY A 138 2.76 -8.96 21.20
C GLY A 138 3.85 -8.50 22.17
N PRO A 139 4.55 -9.42 22.86
CA PRO A 139 5.56 -9.07 23.86
C PRO A 139 6.72 -8.22 23.31
N GLY A 140 7.16 -8.47 22.07
CA GLY A 140 8.28 -7.71 21.51
C GLY A 140 7.94 -6.24 21.30
N ALA A 141 6.71 -5.99 20.84
CA ALA A 141 6.19 -4.64 20.65
C ALA A 141 5.87 -3.94 21.98
N THR A 142 5.25 -4.65 22.94
CA THR A 142 4.90 -4.04 24.23
C THR A 142 6.15 -3.71 25.08
N ASN A 143 7.24 -4.46 24.93
CA ASN A 143 8.53 -4.13 25.54
C ASN A 143 9.17 -2.83 25.00
N ALA A 144 8.74 -2.34 23.83
CA ALA A 144 9.22 -1.09 23.24
C ALA A 144 8.41 0.14 23.69
N ILE A 145 7.36 -0.01 24.49
CA ILE A 145 6.49 1.09 24.93
C ILE A 145 7.23 2.12 25.79
N THR A 146 8.10 1.68 26.71
CA THR A 146 8.89 2.61 27.53
C THR A 146 9.84 3.46 26.67
N PRO A 147 10.66 2.90 25.76
CA PRO A 147 11.44 3.70 24.81
C PRO A 147 10.61 4.64 23.92
N LEU A 148 9.42 4.21 23.49
CA LEU A 148 8.51 5.09 22.75
C LEU A 148 8.10 6.30 23.59
N GLN A 149 7.68 6.11 24.85
CA GLN A 149 7.32 7.23 25.71
C GLN A 149 8.52 8.15 26.01
N ASP A 150 9.69 7.58 26.23
CA ASP A 150 10.94 8.34 26.48
C ASP A 150 11.26 9.24 25.28
N ALA A 151 11.34 8.65 24.09
CA ALA A 151 11.60 9.37 22.85
C ALA A 151 10.56 10.48 22.57
N LEU A 152 9.28 10.25 22.90
CA LEU A 152 8.23 11.28 22.74
C LEU A 152 8.45 12.45 23.70
N SER A 153 8.85 12.14 24.93
CA SER A 153 9.04 13.11 26.00
C SER A 153 10.26 13.99 25.73
N ASP A 154 11.35 13.40 25.21
CA ASP A 154 12.60 14.09 24.89
C ASP A 154 12.64 14.68 23.47
N GLY A 155 11.73 14.25 22.59
CA GLY A 155 11.69 14.69 21.19
C GLY A 155 12.79 14.05 20.34
N THR A 156 12.99 12.74 20.50
CA THR A 156 14.00 11.94 19.77
C THR A 156 13.35 11.27 18.54
N PRO A 157 13.92 11.38 17.32
CA PRO A 157 13.36 10.74 16.14
C PRO A 157 13.57 9.22 16.19
N LEU A 158 12.49 8.48 16.39
CA LEU A 158 12.50 7.02 16.51
C LEU A 158 11.44 6.42 15.57
N VAL A 159 11.80 5.41 14.79
CA VAL A 159 10.88 4.70 13.91
C VAL A 159 10.84 3.24 14.34
N VAL A 160 9.74 2.83 14.95
CA VAL A 160 9.56 1.46 15.43
C VAL A 160 8.73 0.66 14.43
N PHE A 161 9.30 -0.40 13.91
CA PHE A 161 8.62 -1.42 13.13
C PHE A 161 8.37 -2.63 14.02
N CYS A 162 7.11 -3.00 14.20
CA CYS A 162 6.75 -4.22 14.92
C CYS A 162 6.01 -5.19 13.99
N GLY A 163 6.28 -6.48 14.16
CA GLY A 163 5.45 -7.51 13.54
C GLY A 163 4.06 -7.54 14.14
N GLN A 164 3.11 -8.08 13.39
CA GLN A 164 1.76 -8.37 13.86
C GLN A 164 1.31 -9.75 13.37
N VAL A 165 0.34 -10.33 14.06
CA VAL A 165 -0.35 -11.53 13.58
C VAL A 165 -0.91 -11.30 12.16
N PRO A 166 -1.16 -12.37 11.38
CA PRO A 166 -1.79 -12.23 10.07
C PRO A 166 -3.10 -11.44 10.15
N THR A 167 -3.43 -10.66 9.13
CA THR A 167 -4.65 -9.81 9.13
C THR A 167 -5.93 -10.59 9.41
N THR A 168 -5.98 -11.87 9.03
CA THR A 168 -7.11 -12.78 9.27
C THR A 168 -7.29 -13.20 10.74
N ALA A 169 -6.28 -13.01 11.57
CA ALA A 169 -6.27 -13.35 12.99
C ALA A 169 -6.42 -12.13 13.91
N ILE A 170 -6.41 -10.92 13.36
CA ILE A 170 -6.56 -9.68 14.15
C ILE A 170 -7.98 -9.61 14.72
N GLY A 171 -8.09 -9.30 16.01
CA GLY A 171 -9.32 -9.21 16.79
C GLY A 171 -9.83 -10.56 17.30
N SER A 172 -9.00 -11.61 17.28
CA SER A 172 -9.41 -12.97 17.68
C SER A 172 -8.71 -13.50 18.94
N ASP A 173 -7.97 -12.64 19.64
CA ASP A 173 -7.10 -13.00 20.76
C ASP A 173 -6.07 -14.08 20.35
N ALA A 174 -5.48 -13.89 19.16
CA ALA A 174 -4.54 -14.83 18.58
C ALA A 174 -3.23 -14.90 19.38
N PHE A 175 -2.46 -15.96 19.15
CA PHE A 175 -1.15 -16.13 19.80
C PHE A 175 -0.23 -14.94 19.49
N GLN A 176 0.27 -14.29 20.56
CA GLN A 176 1.12 -13.09 20.48
C GLN A 176 0.47 -11.91 19.75
N GLU A 177 -0.86 -11.83 19.77
CA GLU A 177 -1.59 -10.63 19.39
C GLU A 177 -1.58 -9.62 20.55
N ALA A 178 -1.37 -8.35 20.21
CA ALA A 178 -1.66 -7.22 21.09
C ALA A 178 -2.13 -6.05 20.23
N ASP A 179 -3.05 -5.22 20.74
CA ASP A 179 -3.44 -3.96 20.10
C ASP A 179 -2.33 -2.91 20.28
N VAL A 180 -1.19 -3.12 19.60
CA VAL A 180 -0.02 -2.26 19.70
C VAL A 180 -0.32 -0.85 19.21
N VAL A 181 -1.18 -0.71 18.20
CA VAL A 181 -1.64 0.60 17.71
C VAL A 181 -2.44 1.34 18.79
N GLY A 182 -3.33 0.65 19.50
CA GLY A 182 -4.05 1.20 20.64
C GLY A 182 -3.13 1.58 21.80
N ILE A 183 -2.27 0.65 22.23
CA ILE A 183 -1.34 0.82 23.36
C ILE A 183 -0.37 1.98 23.10
N SER A 184 0.23 2.04 21.90
CA SER A 184 1.26 3.02 21.58
C SER A 184 0.72 4.40 21.18
N ARG A 185 -0.61 4.56 21.04
CA ARG A 185 -1.24 5.80 20.55
C ARG A 185 -0.87 7.03 21.39
N ALA A 186 -0.76 6.87 22.70
CA ALA A 186 -0.44 7.98 23.61
C ALA A 186 1.07 8.28 23.72
N CYS A 187 1.92 7.32 23.32
CA CYS A 187 3.38 7.42 23.43
C CYS A 187 4.07 7.47 22.05
N THR A 188 3.34 7.84 20.99
CA THR A 188 3.85 8.08 19.65
C THR A 188 3.33 9.40 19.09
N LYS A 189 4.09 10.04 18.19
CA LYS A 189 3.58 11.14 17.36
C LYS A 189 2.49 10.66 16.41
N TRP A 190 2.68 9.46 15.88
CA TRP A 190 1.80 8.82 14.93
C TRP A 190 2.07 7.32 14.90
N ASN A 191 1.02 6.54 14.66
CA ASN A 191 1.16 5.13 14.40
C ASN A 191 0.16 4.63 13.35
N VAL A 192 0.48 3.51 12.72
CA VAL A 192 -0.36 2.90 11.69
C VAL A 192 -0.17 1.39 11.65
N MET A 193 -1.21 0.68 11.24
CA MET A 193 -1.11 -0.72 10.80
C MET A 193 -1.20 -0.78 9.28
N VAL A 194 -0.22 -1.43 8.66
CA VAL A 194 -0.19 -1.67 7.22
C VAL A 194 -1.17 -2.78 6.88
N LYS A 195 -2.15 -2.50 6.03
CA LYS A 195 -3.24 -3.42 5.68
C LYS A 195 -2.96 -4.22 4.40
N ASN A 196 -2.07 -3.74 3.54
CA ASN A 196 -1.69 -4.41 2.31
C ASN A 196 -0.27 -4.03 1.88
N VAL A 197 0.37 -4.89 1.08
CA VAL A 197 1.76 -4.70 0.65
C VAL A 197 1.96 -3.45 -0.21
N ALA A 198 0.92 -3.01 -0.95
CA ALA A 198 1.03 -1.86 -1.85
C ALA A 198 1.13 -0.52 -1.10
N GLU A 199 0.59 -0.41 0.13
CA GLU A 199 0.76 0.80 0.92
C GLU A 199 2.04 0.81 1.76
N LEU A 200 2.77 -0.31 1.87
CA LEU A 200 3.94 -0.44 2.74
C LEU A 200 5.02 0.63 2.45
N PRO A 201 5.45 0.89 1.20
CA PRO A 201 6.43 1.95 0.91
C PRO A 201 5.97 3.33 1.36
N ARG A 202 4.70 3.67 1.09
CA ARG A 202 4.12 4.94 1.49
C ARG A 202 4.11 5.08 3.01
N ARG A 203 3.68 4.05 3.75
CA ARG A 203 3.65 4.08 5.22
C ARG A 203 5.04 4.23 5.84
N ILE A 204 6.06 3.63 5.21
CA ILE A 204 7.45 3.82 5.64
C ILE A 204 7.87 5.29 5.40
N ASN A 205 7.59 5.86 4.23
CA ASN A 205 7.90 7.27 3.96
C ASN A 205 7.23 8.21 4.97
N GLU A 206 5.93 8.02 5.21
CA GLU A 206 5.16 8.77 6.20
C GLU A 206 5.78 8.65 7.60
N ALA A 207 6.19 7.45 8.00
CA ALA A 207 6.82 7.22 9.30
C ALA A 207 8.11 8.04 9.47
N PHE A 208 9.02 7.98 8.50
CA PHE A 208 10.28 8.74 8.56
C PHE A 208 10.05 10.26 8.52
N GLU A 209 9.14 10.71 7.66
CA GLU A 209 8.79 12.12 7.54
C GLU A 209 8.18 12.66 8.84
N ILE A 210 7.20 11.96 9.42
CA ILE A 210 6.57 12.37 10.69
C ILE A 210 7.57 12.28 11.86
N ALA A 211 8.43 11.27 11.90
CA ALA A 211 9.41 11.12 12.98
C ALA A 211 10.42 12.29 13.03
N THR A 212 10.73 12.89 11.88
CA THR A 212 11.76 13.94 11.72
C THR A 212 11.23 15.36 11.57
N SER A 213 9.98 15.53 11.14
CA SER A 213 9.39 16.86 10.91
C SER A 213 8.92 17.55 12.20
N GLY A 214 8.99 18.88 12.22
CA GLY A 214 8.62 19.70 13.38
C GLY A 214 9.46 19.36 14.61
N ARG A 215 8.81 19.15 15.76
CA ARG A 215 9.49 18.53 16.92
C ARG A 215 9.69 17.04 16.60
N PRO A 216 10.93 16.51 16.54
CA PRO A 216 11.14 15.09 16.27
C PRO A 216 10.48 14.22 17.33
N GLY A 217 10.20 12.97 17.00
CA GLY A 217 9.60 12.05 17.96
C GLY A 217 9.36 10.66 17.39
N PRO A 218 8.84 9.76 18.22
CA PRO A 218 8.67 8.37 17.89
C PRO A 218 7.41 8.13 17.05
N VAL A 219 7.51 7.20 16.11
CA VAL A 219 6.39 6.65 15.35
C VAL A 219 6.42 5.13 15.38
N LEU A 220 5.26 4.51 15.14
CA LEU A 220 5.15 3.06 15.07
C LEU A 220 4.42 2.60 13.80
N VAL A 221 5.00 1.62 13.11
CA VAL A 221 4.41 0.97 11.94
C VAL A 221 4.24 -0.51 12.25
N ASP A 222 2.98 -0.92 12.38
CA ASP A 222 2.58 -2.29 12.67
C ASP A 222 2.46 -3.11 11.37
N LEU A 223 3.15 -4.24 11.32
CA LEU A 223 3.40 -5.01 10.10
C LEU A 223 2.84 -6.43 10.19
N PRO A 224 1.58 -6.67 9.73
CA PRO A 224 1.02 -8.01 9.67
C PRO A 224 1.89 -8.98 8.86
N LYS A 225 2.02 -10.21 9.37
CA LYS A 225 2.87 -11.26 8.80
C LYS A 225 2.51 -11.59 7.33
N ASP A 226 1.23 -11.67 7.01
CA ASP A 226 0.73 -11.93 5.67
C ASP A 226 0.94 -10.76 4.70
N VAL A 227 0.99 -9.53 5.22
CA VAL A 227 1.34 -8.34 4.44
C VAL A 227 2.84 -8.34 4.09
N THR A 228 3.70 -8.64 5.06
CA THR A 228 5.16 -8.69 4.85
C THR A 228 5.60 -9.91 4.03
N ALA A 229 4.87 -11.02 4.11
CA ALA A 229 5.07 -12.17 3.23
C ALA A 229 4.41 -12.00 1.85
N GLY A 230 3.46 -11.07 1.71
CA GLY A 230 2.73 -10.82 0.47
C GLY A 230 3.63 -10.26 -0.63
N ILE A 231 3.38 -10.67 -1.88
CA ILE A 231 4.11 -10.20 -3.06
C ILE A 231 3.35 -9.06 -3.73
N LEU A 232 4.04 -7.95 -4.01
CA LEU A 232 3.47 -6.84 -4.75
C LEU A 232 3.32 -7.21 -6.23
N ARG A 233 2.09 -7.03 -6.76
CA ARG A 233 1.75 -7.39 -8.15
C ARG A 233 1.35 -6.21 -9.03
N LYS A 234 1.31 -5.01 -8.47
CA LYS A 234 0.85 -3.80 -9.15
C LYS A 234 1.81 -2.66 -8.86
N ALA A 235 1.97 -1.77 -9.81
CA ALA A 235 2.68 -0.52 -9.60
C ALA A 235 2.00 0.30 -8.50
N ILE A 236 2.79 1.09 -7.77
CA ILE A 236 2.30 1.95 -6.68
C ILE A 236 2.53 3.42 -7.04
N PRO A 237 1.72 4.37 -6.54
CA PRO A 237 2.01 5.79 -6.73
C PRO A 237 3.36 6.17 -6.10
N THR A 238 4.12 7.04 -6.78
CA THR A 238 5.44 7.49 -6.32
C THR A 238 5.34 8.55 -5.20
N GLU A 239 4.23 9.29 -5.13
CA GLU A 239 4.06 10.37 -4.16
C GLU A 239 3.50 9.90 -2.81
N THR A 240 4.05 10.49 -1.74
CA THR A 240 3.53 10.40 -0.38
C THR A 240 2.30 11.31 -0.27
N ALA A 241 1.11 10.73 -0.11
CA ALA A 241 -0.11 11.48 0.14
C ALA A 241 -0.20 11.92 1.61
N LEU A 242 0.75 12.74 2.06
CA LEU A 242 0.57 13.54 3.27
C LEU A 242 -0.16 14.83 2.90
N PRO A 243 -1.18 15.24 3.66
CA PRO A 243 -1.87 16.52 3.45
C PRO A 243 -0.99 17.73 3.78
#